data_AF-A0A383A2F4-F1
#
_entry.id   AF-A0A383A2F4-F1
#
_cell.length_a   1.000
_cell.length_b   1.000
_cell.length_c   1.000
_cell.angle_alpha   90.00
_cell.angle_beta   90.00
_cell.angle_gamma   90.00
#
_symmetry.space_group_name_H-M   'P 1'
#
loop_
_entity.id
_entity.type
_entity.pdbx_description
1 polymer ?
#
loop_
_entity_poly.entity_id
_entity_poly.type
_entity_poly.pdbx_seq_one_letter_code
_entity_poly.pdbx_strand_id
1 'polypeptide(L)'
;MNRRQFITAAAAAAATPSLLAKQKRQNSFCVFTKPLQMLSYDDLADLIAELGFDGIEGTIRPGGQITPEQVPDELPKMMAALKKRGLKMT
;
A
#
# COMPACT_ATOMS: atom_id res chain seq x y z
N MET A 1 33.69 -13.79 -38.65
CA MET A 1 33.39 -13.13 -37.35
C MET A 1 34.70 -13.00 -36.59
N ASN A 2 35.18 -11.78 -36.34
CA ASN A 2 36.54 -11.55 -35.80
C ASN A 2 36.55 -11.47 -34.27
N ARG A 3 37.64 -11.93 -33.62
CA ARG A 3 37.80 -11.93 -32.14
C ARG A 3 37.47 -10.58 -31.50
N ARG A 4 37.81 -9.48 -32.18
CA ARG A 4 37.49 -8.12 -31.75
C ARG A 4 35.99 -7.83 -31.72
N GLN A 5 35.25 -8.25 -32.74
CA GLN A 5 33.78 -8.09 -32.78
C GLN A 5 33.10 -8.91 -31.68
N PHE A 6 33.65 -10.09 -31.36
CA PHE A 6 33.13 -10.93 -30.29
C PHE A 6 33.33 -10.30 -28.90
N ILE A 7 34.50 -9.73 -28.63
CA ILE A 7 34.78 -9.03 -27.37
C ILE A 7 33.90 -7.79 -27.21
N THR A 8 33.71 -7.00 -28.27
CA THR A 8 32.85 -5.81 -28.23
C THR A 8 31.38 -6.17 -28.00
N ALA A 9 30.87 -7.24 -28.63
CA ALA A 9 29.51 -7.71 -28.42
C ALA A 9 29.28 -8.26 -27.00
N ALA A 10 30.26 -8.97 -26.44
CA ALA A 10 30.19 -9.49 -25.07
C ALA A 10 30.20 -8.37 -24.00
N ALA A 11 30.98 -7.31 -24.22
CA ALA A 11 31.02 -6.16 -23.30
C ALA A 11 29.70 -5.38 -23.27
N ALA A 12 29.01 -5.27 -24.41
CA ALA A 12 27.70 -4.61 -24.48
C ALA A 12 26.59 -5.38 -23.73
N ALA A 13 26.67 -6.71 -23.68
CA ALA A 13 25.72 -7.55 -22.93
C ALA A 13 25.92 -7.51 -21.41
N ALA A 14 27.13 -7.18 -20.94
CA ALA A 14 27.45 -7.09 -19.51
C ALA A 14 27.13 -5.71 -18.89
N ALA A 15 26.89 -4.68 -19.73
CA ALA A 15 26.65 -3.31 -19.30
C ALA A 15 25.16 -2.97 -19.10
N THR A 16 24.24 -3.94 -19.22
CA THR A 16 22.87 -3.72 -18.80
C THR A 16 22.86 -3.65 -17.27
N PRO A 17 22.56 -2.49 -16.64
CA PRO A 17 22.33 -2.47 -15.21
C PRO A 17 21.24 -3.49 -14.93
N SER A 18 21.49 -4.38 -13.98
CA SER A 18 20.51 -5.35 -13.52
C SER A 18 19.28 -4.58 -13.04
N LEU A 19 18.26 -4.49 -13.90
CA LEU A 19 16.93 -3.95 -13.57
C LEU A 19 16.18 -4.86 -12.58
N LEU A 20 16.81 -5.96 -12.15
CA LEU A 20 16.32 -6.92 -11.17
C LEU A 20 16.92 -6.67 -9.78
N ALA A 21 17.11 -5.40 -9.41
CA ALA A 21 17.19 -5.04 -8.00
C ALA A 21 15.86 -5.46 -7.37
N LYS A 22 15.84 -6.65 -6.74
CA LYS A 22 14.69 -7.19 -6.03
C LYS A 22 14.31 -6.19 -4.95
N GLN A 23 13.32 -5.35 -5.24
CA GLN A 23 12.83 -4.34 -4.31
C GLN A 23 12.52 -5.06 -3.01
N LYS A 24 13.22 -4.69 -1.93
CA LYS A 24 13.03 -5.28 -0.61
C LYS A 24 11.55 -5.11 -0.27
N ARG A 25 10.78 -6.21 -0.33
CA ARG A 25 9.37 -6.17 0.06
C ARG A 25 9.36 -5.90 1.55
N GLN A 26 9.04 -4.68 1.93
CA GLN A 26 8.73 -4.36 3.31
C GLN A 26 7.36 -4.97 3.63
N ASN A 27 7.25 -5.63 4.76
CA ASN A 27 5.97 -6.12 5.24
C ASN A 27 5.14 -4.91 5.64
N SER A 28 3.90 -4.81 5.16
CA SER A 28 3.00 -3.74 5.55
C SER A 28 2.43 -4.01 6.94
N PHE A 29 2.46 -3.02 7.81
CA PHE A 29 1.83 -3.04 9.13
C PHE A 29 0.51 -2.29 9.07
N CYS A 30 -0.58 -2.98 9.39
CA CYS A 30 -1.92 -2.41 9.43
C CYS A 30 -2.57 -2.65 10.79
N VAL A 31 -3.49 -1.78 11.18
CA VAL A 31 -4.20 -1.84 12.47
C VAL A 31 -5.65 -2.27 12.30
N PHE A 32 -6.09 -3.20 13.13
CA PHE A 32 -7.50 -3.52 13.29
C PHE A 32 -8.25 -2.39 14.00
N THR A 33 -9.15 -1.74 13.27
CA THR A 33 -9.74 -0.45 13.67
C THR A 33 -10.93 -0.52 14.61
N LYS A 34 -11.36 -1.73 15.04
CA LYS A 34 -12.50 -1.89 15.95
C LYS A 34 -12.42 -1.02 17.22
N PRO A 35 -11.27 -0.87 17.92
CA PRO A 35 -11.18 0.00 19.09
C PRO A 35 -11.26 1.50 18.76
N LEU A 36 -11.16 1.87 17.48
CA LEU A 36 -11.11 3.23 16.96
C LEU A 36 -12.33 3.58 16.09
N GLN A 37 -13.32 2.68 16.00
CA GLN A 37 -14.46 2.80 15.08
C GLN A 37 -15.39 3.99 15.37
N MET A 38 -15.22 4.67 16.51
CA MET A 38 -15.94 5.90 16.87
C MET A 38 -15.39 7.15 16.17
N LEU A 39 -14.18 7.09 15.62
CA LEU A 39 -13.55 8.22 14.93
C LEU A 39 -14.21 8.47 13.56
N SER A 40 -14.14 9.72 13.11
CA SER A 40 -14.43 10.04 11.70
C SER A 40 -13.37 9.41 10.80
N TYR A 41 -13.66 9.28 9.49
CA TYR A 41 -12.70 8.69 8.56
C TYR A 41 -11.43 9.52 8.41
N ASP A 42 -11.54 10.84 8.44
CA ASP A 42 -10.38 11.72 8.41
C ASP A 42 -9.59 11.61 9.73
N ASP A 43 -10.24 11.67 10.90
CA ASP A 43 -9.53 11.52 12.20
C ASP A 43 -8.84 10.15 12.35
N LEU A 44 -9.49 9.08 11.87
CA LEU A 44 -8.91 7.75 11.83
C LEU A 44 -7.66 7.72 10.94
N ALA A 45 -7.75 8.27 9.72
CA ALA A 45 -6.62 8.30 8.80
C ALA A 45 -5.45 9.14 9.35
N ASP A 46 -5.77 10.26 10.01
CA ASP A 46 -4.80 11.13 10.65
C ASP A 46 -4.03 10.42 11.76
N LEU A 47 -4.75 9.78 12.67
CA LEU A 47 -4.17 9.03 13.78
C LEU A 47 -3.30 7.87 13.30
N ILE A 48 -3.78 7.08 12.33
CA ILE A 48 -3.03 5.92 11.82
C ILE A 48 -1.75 6.35 11.10
N ALA A 49 -1.79 7.48 10.37
CA ALA A 49 -0.60 8.05 9.75
C ALA A 49 0.40 8.60 10.78
N GLU A 50 -0.08 9.25 11.84
CA GLU A 50 0.76 9.73 12.95
C GLU A 50 1.46 8.57 13.67
N LEU A 51 0.77 7.45 13.86
CA LEU A 51 1.32 6.22 14.45
C LEU A 51 2.30 5.47 13.54
N GLY A 52 2.43 5.86 12.27
CA GLY A 52 3.39 5.28 11.33
C GLY A 52 3.01 3.93 10.73
N PHE A 53 1.72 3.59 10.72
CA PHE A 53 1.21 2.39 10.04
C PHE A 53 1.05 2.61 8.53
N ASP A 54 1.06 1.52 7.78
CA ASP A 54 0.85 1.53 6.32
C ASP A 54 -0.64 1.55 5.93
N GLY A 55 -1.53 1.22 6.86
CA GLY A 55 -2.94 1.07 6.56
C GLY A 55 -3.78 0.56 7.72
N ILE A 56 -5.01 0.18 7.37
CA ILE A 56 -6.02 -0.32 8.31
C ILE A 56 -6.61 -1.65 7.85
N GLU A 57 -7.03 -2.44 8.83
CA GLU A 57 -8.06 -3.45 8.68
C GLU A 57 -9.37 -2.81 9.17
N GLY A 58 -10.18 -2.35 8.20
CA GLY A 58 -11.45 -1.68 8.43
C GLY A 58 -12.55 -2.64 8.87
N THR A 59 -13.51 -2.17 9.67
CA THR A 59 -14.60 -3.01 10.16
C THR A 59 -15.85 -2.92 9.28
N ILE A 60 -16.02 -3.88 8.38
CA ILE A 60 -17.25 -4.06 7.58
C ILE A 60 -18.02 -5.26 8.13
N ARG A 61 -18.98 -5.01 9.02
CA ARG A 61 -19.81 -6.05 9.66
C ARG A 61 -21.02 -5.42 10.37
N PRO A 62 -22.03 -6.20 10.80
CA PRO A 62 -23.04 -5.70 11.73
C PRO A 62 -22.40 -5.07 12.98
N GLY A 63 -22.73 -3.80 13.26
CA GLY A 63 -22.15 -3.02 14.36
C GLY A 63 -20.67 -2.65 14.19
N GLY A 64 -20.11 -2.75 12.98
CA GLY A 64 -18.82 -2.16 12.60
C GLY A 64 -18.94 -0.67 12.28
N GLN A 65 -17.82 -0.06 11.88
CA GLN A 65 -17.80 1.32 11.41
C GLN A 65 -18.58 1.49 10.11
N ILE A 66 -18.60 0.44 9.28
CA ILE A 66 -19.45 0.32 8.09
C ILE A 66 -20.25 -0.99 8.21
N THR A 67 -21.56 -0.91 8.01
CA THR A 67 -22.40 -2.11 7.86
C THR A 67 -22.40 -2.61 6.41
N PRO A 68 -22.66 -3.90 6.14
CA PRO A 68 -22.66 -4.44 4.77
C PRO A 68 -23.53 -3.64 3.78
N GLU A 69 -24.65 -3.11 4.25
CA GLU A 69 -25.61 -2.35 3.45
C GLU A 69 -25.08 -0.96 3.09
N GLN A 70 -24.20 -0.38 3.93
CA GLN A 70 -23.60 0.94 3.73
C GLN A 70 -22.38 0.93 2.82
N VAL A 71 -21.85 -0.26 2.47
CA VAL A 71 -20.61 -0.39 1.69
C VAL A 71 -20.59 0.44 0.40
N PRO A 72 -21.65 0.45 -0.44
CA PRO A 72 -21.63 1.21 -1.69
C PRO A 72 -21.36 2.71 -1.51
N ASP A 73 -21.84 3.27 -0.39
CA ASP A 73 -21.80 4.71 -0.14
C ASP A 73 -20.66 5.12 0.82
N GLU A 74 -20.42 4.34 1.87
CA GLU A 74 -19.49 4.70 2.96
C GLU A 74 -18.06 4.21 2.70
N LEU A 75 -17.88 3.04 2.07
CA LEU A 75 -16.54 2.52 1.79
C LEU A 75 -15.74 3.47 0.88
N PRO A 76 -16.30 4.03 -0.21
CA PRO A 76 -15.58 5.01 -1.03
C PRO A 76 -15.12 6.25 -0.24
N LYS A 77 -15.92 6.71 0.74
CA LYS A 77 -15.58 7.86 1.59
C LYS A 77 -14.41 7.53 2.52
N MET A 78 -14.44 6.36 3.17
CA MET A 78 -13.33 5.88 3.99
C MET A 78 -12.06 5.72 3.16
N MET A 79 -12.15 5.10 1.97
CA MET A 79 -11.01 4.94 1.07
C MET A 79 -10.43 6.28 0.60
N ALA A 80 -11.28 7.29 0.38
CA ALA A 80 -10.82 8.63 0.04
C ALA A 80 -10.03 9.28 1.19
N ALA A 81 -10.50 9.15 2.45
CA ALA A 81 -9.81 9.66 3.62
C ALA A 81 -8.44 8.99 3.81
N LEU A 82 -8.38 7.65 3.75
CA LEU A 82 -7.12 6.89 3.82
C LEU A 82 -6.13 7.33 2.74
N LYS A 83 -6.62 7.50 1.50
CA LYS A 83 -5.78 7.92 0.36
C LYS A 83 -5.14 9.30 0.57
N LYS A 84 -5.82 10.25 1.22
CA LYS A 84 -5.24 11.58 1.54
C LYS A 84 -3.97 11.46 2.40
N ARG A 85 -3.88 10.39 3.21
CA ARG A 85 -2.76 10.12 4.11
C ARG A 85 -1.81 9.04 3.61
N GLY A 86 -1.98 8.56 2.37
CA GLY A 86 -1.14 7.50 1.80
C GLY A 86 -1.38 6.12 2.41
N LEU A 87 -2.46 5.95 3.17
CA LEU A 87 -2.81 4.70 3.84
C LEU A 87 -3.57 3.75 2.90
N LYS A 88 -3.48 2.45 3.18
CA LYS A 88 -4.21 1.40 2.47
C LYS A 88 -5.27 0.76 3.35
N MET A 89 -6.28 0.16 2.70
CA MET A 89 -7.12 -0.85 3.34
C MET A 89 -6.54 -2.22 2.95
N THR A 90 -6.31 -3.07 3.94
CA THR A 90 -5.81 -4.46 3.76
C THR A 90 -6.84 -5.48 4.18
#